data_AF-A0A4Q7NNP6-F1
#
_entry.id   AF-A0A4Q7NNP6-F1
#
_cell.length_a   1.000
_cell.length_b   1.000
_cell.length_c   1.000
_cell.angle_alpha   90.00
_cell.angle_beta   90.00
_cell.angle_gamma   90.00
#
_symmetry.space_group_name_H-M   'P 1'
#
loop_
_entity.id
_entity.type
_entity.pdbx_description
1 polymer ?
#
loop_
_entity_poly.entity_id
_entity_poly.type
_entity_poly.pdbx_seq_one_letter_code
_entity_poly.pdbx_strand_id
1 'polypeptide(L)'
;MGASAQDTPAPDLNLKVQRQSTTIGRDGVQRESRYTDRVYRRSGMVWTERDFPAALGASDTHGHEARQQGEHAGHAHSSTVGSPVWVQQAADGKIEVRMVWRQQRKVLAIDEAHYGNVGYGGSWNVAYWLVDPGSLARMEKAGPVSGGVQRYRLRQGESSITVDWDVAAQYARQIESRGPHGLTVSRMTAVSVPAPKVLPWKAIEGYEQGDYSDLLD
;
A
#
# COMPACT_ATOMS: atom_id res chain seq x y z
N MET A 1 4.82 30.13 -27.46
CA MET A 1 3.62 29.58 -26.80
C MET A 1 3.62 28.07 -27.02
N GLY A 2 4.19 27.31 -26.09
CA GLY A 2 4.16 25.85 -26.11
C GLY A 2 3.08 25.39 -25.15
N ALA A 3 2.04 24.74 -25.67
CA ALA A 3 1.01 24.14 -24.83
C ALA A 3 1.64 23.04 -23.98
N SER A 4 1.55 23.18 -22.65
CA SER A 4 1.83 22.10 -21.71
C SER A 4 0.89 20.95 -22.05
N ALA A 5 1.43 19.80 -22.42
CA ALA A 5 0.66 18.57 -22.52
C ALA A 5 0.02 18.35 -21.14
N GLN A 6 -1.31 18.54 -21.06
CA GLN A 6 -2.04 18.24 -19.85
C GLN A 6 -1.90 16.74 -19.61
N ASP A 7 -1.20 16.39 -18.53
CA ASP A 7 -1.10 15.02 -18.01
C ASP A 7 -2.51 14.47 -17.84
N THR A 8 -2.90 13.56 -18.73
CA THR A 8 -4.16 12.84 -18.56
C THR A 8 -4.02 12.03 -17.26
N PRO A 9 -4.89 12.25 -16.25
CA PRO A 9 -4.81 11.51 -15.01
C PRO A 9 -4.95 10.02 -15.30
N ALA A 10 -4.20 9.18 -14.57
CA ALA A 10 -4.26 7.74 -14.79
C ALA A 10 -5.70 7.22 -14.53
N PRO A 11 -6.14 6.15 -15.21
CA PRO A 11 -7.49 5.64 -15.05
C PRO A 11 -7.84 5.29 -13.61
N ASP A 12 -9.11 5.40 -13.24
CA ASP A 12 -9.59 4.93 -11.95
C ASP A 12 -9.35 3.42 -11.81
N LEU A 13 -8.91 2.97 -10.62
CA LEU A 13 -8.70 1.56 -10.33
C LEU A 13 -9.26 1.17 -8.97
N ASN A 14 -9.67 -0.09 -8.88
CA ASN A 14 -9.89 -0.79 -7.63
C ASN A 14 -9.07 -2.08 -7.73
N LEU A 15 -8.14 -2.28 -6.81
CA LEU A 15 -7.15 -3.34 -6.85
C LEU A 15 -7.21 -4.18 -5.58
N LYS A 16 -7.00 -5.48 -5.73
CA LYS A 16 -6.57 -6.35 -4.65
C LYS A 16 -5.06 -6.56 -4.78
N VAL A 17 -4.30 -6.11 -3.79
CA VAL A 17 -2.83 -6.10 -3.81
C VAL A 17 -2.30 -7.05 -2.75
N GLN A 18 -1.84 -8.21 -3.18
CA GLN A 18 -1.18 -9.18 -2.31
C GLN A 18 0.32 -8.87 -2.22
N ARG A 19 0.86 -8.89 -1.00
CA ARG A 19 2.30 -8.80 -0.75
C ARG A 19 2.75 -10.04 -0.01
N GLN A 20 3.88 -10.57 -0.44
CA GLN A 20 4.56 -11.69 0.18
C GLN A 20 6.04 -11.34 0.32
N SER A 21 6.63 -11.63 1.46
CA SER A 21 8.08 -11.54 1.65
C SER A 21 8.61 -12.79 2.34
N THR A 22 9.71 -13.33 1.85
CA THR A 22 10.45 -14.42 2.48
C THR A 22 11.87 -13.94 2.77
N THR A 23 12.33 -14.13 4.01
CA THR A 23 13.70 -13.81 4.44
C THR A 23 14.30 -14.98 5.20
N ILE A 24 15.54 -15.35 4.87
CA ILE A 24 16.33 -16.33 5.63
C ILE A 24 17.36 -15.55 6.45
N GLY A 25 17.26 -15.65 7.78
CA GLY A 25 18.18 -15.00 8.71
C GLY A 25 19.51 -15.75 8.84
N ARG A 26 20.50 -15.10 9.48
CA ARG A 26 21.79 -15.72 9.82
C ARG A 26 21.65 -16.88 10.81
N ASP A 27 20.55 -16.91 11.54
CA ASP A 27 20.11 -18.01 12.40
C ASP A 27 19.63 -19.24 11.61
N GLY A 28 19.61 -19.18 10.28
CA GLY A 28 19.07 -20.24 9.42
C GLY A 28 17.54 -20.28 9.40
N VAL A 29 16.86 -19.33 10.05
CA VAL A 29 15.41 -19.31 10.17
C VAL A 29 14.80 -18.57 8.99
N GLN A 30 13.91 -19.26 8.28
CA GLN A 30 13.07 -18.65 7.25
C GLN A 30 11.83 -18.02 7.88
N ARG A 31 11.57 -16.75 7.54
CA ARG A 31 10.38 -16.00 7.92
C ARG A 31 9.61 -15.63 6.67
N GLU A 32 8.31 -15.91 6.65
CA GLU A 32 7.41 -15.49 5.58
C GLU A 32 6.35 -14.54 6.15
N SER A 33 6.09 -13.45 5.42
CA SER A 33 4.92 -12.60 5.66
C SER A 33 4.04 -12.60 4.41
N ARG A 34 2.72 -12.62 4.61
CA ARG A 34 1.74 -12.48 3.52
C ARG A 34 0.55 -11.67 4.02
N TYR A 35 0.15 -10.69 3.23
CA TYR A 35 -1.08 -9.96 3.45
C TYR A 35 -1.65 -9.42 2.15
N THR A 36 -2.89 -8.96 2.20
CA THR A 36 -3.55 -8.34 1.07
C THR A 36 -4.13 -7.00 1.47
N ASP A 37 -3.98 -6.01 0.63
CA ASP A 37 -4.68 -4.73 0.75
C ASP A 37 -5.70 -4.57 -0.38
N ARG A 38 -6.72 -3.76 -0.13
CA ARG A 38 -7.55 -3.16 -1.16
C ARG A 38 -7.03 -1.75 -1.42
N VAL A 39 -6.77 -1.44 -2.69
CA VAL A 39 -6.30 -0.14 -3.12
C VAL A 39 -7.32 0.47 -4.08
N TYR A 40 -7.75 1.69 -3.82
CA TYR A 40 -8.65 2.45 -4.70
C TYR A 40 -7.93 3.71 -5.15
N ARG A 41 -7.76 3.83 -6.46
CA ARG A 41 -7.14 5.00 -7.08
C ARG A 41 -8.20 5.82 -7.80
N ARG A 42 -8.21 7.12 -7.55
CA ARG A 42 -8.96 8.13 -8.31
C ARG A 42 -8.03 9.28 -8.66
N SER A 43 -8.44 10.17 -9.55
CA SER A 43 -7.66 11.40 -9.81
C SER A 43 -7.30 12.12 -8.50
N GLY A 44 -6.00 12.34 -8.25
CA GLY A 44 -5.49 13.01 -7.05
C GLY A 44 -5.70 12.28 -5.71
N MET A 45 -6.09 10.99 -5.73
CA MET A 45 -6.36 10.25 -4.49
C MET A 45 -6.01 8.76 -4.56
N VAL A 46 -5.47 8.23 -3.46
CA VAL A 46 -5.30 6.80 -3.20
C VAL A 46 -5.84 6.45 -1.83
N TRP A 47 -6.69 5.43 -1.77
CA TRP A 47 -7.10 4.77 -0.53
C TRP A 47 -6.48 3.39 -0.45
N THR A 48 -5.86 3.04 0.68
CA THR A 48 -5.35 1.69 0.95
C THR A 48 -5.91 1.17 2.27
N GLU A 49 -6.45 -0.04 2.29
CA GLU A 49 -6.90 -0.70 3.52
C GLU A 49 -6.52 -2.18 3.53
N ARG A 50 -6.24 -2.73 4.72
CA ARG A 50 -5.95 -4.15 4.87
C ARG A 50 -7.21 -4.99 4.61
N ASP A 51 -7.11 -5.98 3.72
CA ASP A 51 -8.13 -7.00 3.49
C ASP A 51 -7.99 -8.07 4.58
N PHE A 52 -8.52 -7.79 5.77
CA PHE A 52 -8.45 -8.71 6.90
C PHE A 52 -9.29 -9.97 6.64
N PRO A 53 -8.79 -11.17 7.00
CA PRO A 53 -9.59 -12.38 7.04
C PRO A 53 -10.84 -12.21 7.90
N ALA A 54 -12.00 -12.68 7.41
CA ALA A 54 -13.26 -12.59 8.15
C ALA A 54 -13.19 -13.23 9.55
N ALA A 55 -12.34 -14.27 9.71
CA ALA A 55 -12.13 -14.94 11.00
C ALA A 55 -11.51 -14.01 12.07
N LEU A 56 -10.72 -13.00 11.70
CA LEU A 56 -10.21 -12.01 12.65
C LEU A 56 -11.35 -11.14 13.18
N GLY A 57 -12.22 -10.64 12.28
CA GLY A 57 -13.41 -9.90 12.70
C GLY A 57 -14.31 -10.71 13.64
N ALA A 58 -14.47 -12.02 13.39
CA ALA A 58 -15.19 -12.91 14.30
C ALA A 58 -14.50 -13.04 15.67
N SER A 59 -13.18 -13.21 15.69
CA SER A 59 -12.38 -13.27 16.94
C SER A 59 -12.51 -11.99 17.78
N ASP A 60 -12.45 -10.82 17.13
CA ASP A 60 -12.59 -9.52 17.78
C ASP A 60 -13.98 -9.35 18.41
N THR A 61 -15.03 -9.80 17.71
CA THR A 61 -16.41 -9.77 18.24
C THR A 61 -16.68 -10.77 19.37
N HIS A 62 -15.86 -11.81 19.51
CA HIS A 62 -16.01 -12.86 20.53
C HIS A 62 -15.10 -12.67 21.76
N GLY A 63 -14.40 -11.53 21.89
CA GLY A 63 -13.72 -11.14 23.12
C GLY A 63 -12.49 -11.98 23.49
N HIS A 64 -11.80 -12.57 22.52
CA HIS A 64 -10.61 -13.38 22.77
C HIS A 64 -9.31 -12.57 23.00
N GLU A 65 -9.37 -11.22 23.02
CA GLU A 65 -8.21 -10.38 23.34
C GLU A 65 -7.66 -10.57 24.78
N ALA A 66 -8.42 -11.23 25.66
CA ALA A 66 -8.06 -11.34 27.07
C ALA A 66 -7.12 -12.50 27.46
N ARG A 67 -6.61 -13.35 26.54
CA ARG A 67 -5.83 -14.54 26.94
C ARG A 67 -4.57 -14.89 26.14
N GLN A 68 -4.00 -13.96 25.38
CA GLN A 68 -2.62 -14.12 24.84
C GLN A 68 -1.72 -12.94 25.18
N GLN A 69 -2.03 -12.22 26.26
CA GLN A 69 -1.09 -11.28 26.87
C GLN A 69 -0.14 -12.08 27.76
N GLY A 70 1.03 -12.45 27.22
CA GLY A 70 2.19 -12.71 28.06
C GLY A 70 2.47 -11.48 28.93
N GLU A 71 3.11 -11.68 30.09
CA GLU A 71 3.27 -10.76 31.23
C GLU A 71 4.12 -9.48 30.96
N HIS A 72 4.03 -8.92 29.75
CA HIS A 72 4.56 -7.62 29.34
C HIS A 72 3.50 -6.76 28.64
N ALA A 73 2.24 -6.83 29.09
CA ALA A 73 1.16 -5.96 28.62
C ALA A 73 1.21 -4.58 29.28
N GLY A 74 2.31 -3.86 29.07
CA GLY A 74 2.33 -2.40 29.19
C GLY A 74 1.89 -1.80 27.86
N HIS A 75 0.80 -1.03 27.88
CA HIS A 75 0.20 -0.28 26.76
C HIS A 75 -0.47 -1.14 25.66
N ALA A 76 -1.74 -1.49 25.90
CA ALA A 76 -2.65 -1.89 24.83
C ALA A 76 -3.00 -0.65 23.96
N HIS A 77 -2.08 -0.25 23.08
CA HIS A 77 -2.48 0.57 21.94
C HIS A 77 -3.37 -0.34 21.07
N SER A 78 -4.67 -0.07 21.01
CA SER A 78 -5.54 -0.68 19.99
C SER A 78 -4.83 -0.54 18.65
N SER A 79 -4.41 -1.64 18.05
CA SER A 79 -3.39 -1.56 16.99
C SER A 79 -3.94 -0.74 15.82
N THR A 80 -3.29 0.38 15.49
CA THR A 80 -3.54 1.15 14.26
C THR A 80 -3.04 0.42 13.01
N VAL A 81 -2.45 -0.75 13.20
CA VAL A 81 -1.91 -1.62 12.16
C VAL A 81 -3.03 -2.06 11.21
N GLY A 82 -2.90 -1.70 9.94
CA GLY A 82 -3.87 -2.03 8.90
C GLY A 82 -5.11 -1.13 8.88
N SER A 83 -5.15 -0.07 9.70
CA SER A 83 -6.11 1.02 9.54
C SER A 83 -6.04 1.58 8.11
N PRO A 84 -7.19 1.93 7.50
CA PRO A 84 -7.17 2.53 6.19
C PRO A 84 -6.35 3.82 6.15
N VAL A 85 -5.54 3.96 5.11
CA VAL A 85 -4.77 5.16 4.81
C VAL A 85 -5.36 5.82 3.57
N TRP A 86 -5.60 7.11 3.68
CA TRP A 86 -6.13 7.96 2.64
C TRP A 86 -5.11 9.03 2.28
N VAL A 87 -4.49 8.88 1.11
CA VAL A 87 -3.49 9.81 0.56
C VAL A 87 -4.16 10.65 -0.53
N GLN A 88 -4.02 11.97 -0.46
CA GLN A 88 -4.45 12.90 -1.49
C GLN A 88 -3.29 13.74 -1.96
N GLN A 89 -3.30 14.10 -3.24
CA GLN A 89 -2.43 15.10 -3.82
C GLN A 89 -3.28 16.32 -4.18
N ALA A 90 -2.98 17.44 -3.55
CA ALA A 90 -3.62 18.72 -3.85
C ALA A 90 -3.13 19.29 -5.19
N ALA A 91 -3.82 20.31 -5.71
CA ALA A 91 -3.52 20.91 -7.01
C ALA A 91 -2.14 21.58 -7.07
N ASP A 92 -1.59 22.00 -5.93
CA ASP A 92 -0.24 22.55 -5.78
C ASP A 92 0.85 21.46 -5.65
N GLY A 93 0.47 20.18 -5.69
CA GLY A 93 1.35 19.04 -5.55
C GLY A 93 1.59 18.60 -4.10
N LYS A 94 1.03 19.31 -3.10
CA LYS A 94 1.15 18.93 -1.70
C LYS A 94 0.48 17.59 -1.44
N ILE A 95 1.15 16.74 -0.64
CA ILE A 95 0.60 15.45 -0.24
C ILE A 95 -0.03 15.57 1.14
N GLU A 96 -1.28 15.12 1.24
CA GLU A 96 -2.01 14.99 2.48
C GLU A 96 -2.21 13.50 2.78
N VAL A 97 -1.85 13.07 3.98
CA VAL A 97 -2.00 11.69 4.43
C VAL A 97 -2.90 11.68 5.65
N ARG A 98 -3.94 10.84 5.61
CA ARG A 98 -4.82 10.60 6.75
C ARG A 98 -4.93 9.12 7.05
N MET A 99 -5.08 8.79 8.32
CA MET A 99 -5.46 7.45 8.77
C MET A 99 -6.90 7.47 9.25
N VAL A 100 -7.65 6.42 8.93
CA VAL A 100 -9.05 6.28 9.32
C VAL A 100 -9.15 5.33 10.50
N TRP A 101 -9.59 5.85 11.63
CA TRP A 101 -9.81 5.07 12.83
C TRP A 101 -11.29 4.75 12.99
N ARG A 102 -11.71 3.61 12.41
CA ARG A 102 -13.12 3.23 12.34
C ARG A 102 -13.76 3.01 13.71
N GLN A 103 -13.04 2.43 14.67
CA GLN A 103 -13.55 2.15 16.01
C GLN A 103 -13.94 3.44 16.75
N GLN A 104 -13.19 4.51 16.55
CA GLN A 104 -13.45 5.82 17.16
C GLN A 104 -14.22 6.78 16.24
N ARG A 105 -14.56 6.35 15.02
CA ARG A 105 -15.14 7.21 13.97
C ARG A 105 -14.34 8.49 13.74
N LYS A 106 -13.01 8.38 13.71
CA LYS A 106 -12.08 9.49 13.48
C LYS A 106 -11.33 9.34 12.16
N VAL A 107 -10.95 10.47 11.58
CA VAL A 107 -9.98 10.60 10.50
C VAL A 107 -8.85 11.48 11.02
N LEU A 108 -7.67 10.91 11.13
CA LEU A 108 -6.52 11.56 11.74
C LEU A 108 -5.56 12.03 10.66
N ALA A 109 -5.20 13.32 10.67
CA ALA A 109 -4.13 13.84 9.84
C ALA A 109 -2.78 13.28 10.33
N ILE A 110 -1.93 12.89 9.37
CA ILE A 110 -0.61 12.32 9.64
C ILE A 110 0.42 13.33 9.19
N ASP A 111 1.31 13.74 10.10
CA ASP A 111 2.49 14.51 9.75
C ASP A 111 3.52 13.65 9.00
N GLU A 112 4.36 14.31 8.19
CA GLU A 112 5.38 13.65 7.37
C GLU A 112 6.31 12.74 8.19
N ALA A 113 6.69 13.18 9.41
CA ALA A 113 7.51 12.42 10.34
C ALA A 113 6.89 11.05 10.72
N HIS A 114 5.57 10.90 10.57
CA HIS A 114 4.80 9.73 10.98
C HIS A 114 4.25 8.91 9.80
N TYR A 115 4.56 9.27 8.54
CA TYR A 115 4.10 8.54 7.36
C TYR A 115 4.44 7.04 7.41
N GLY A 116 5.65 6.71 7.86
CA GLY A 116 6.09 5.33 8.02
C GLY A 116 5.24 4.53 9.01
N ASN A 117 4.72 5.17 10.07
CA ASN A 117 3.94 4.51 11.13
C ASN A 117 2.59 4.01 10.62
N VAL A 118 2.03 4.67 9.60
CA VAL A 118 0.77 4.27 8.97
C VAL A 118 0.98 3.45 7.70
N GLY A 119 2.24 3.15 7.33
CA GLY A 119 2.56 2.36 6.14
C GLY A 119 2.57 3.15 4.83
N TYR A 120 2.61 4.49 4.87
CA TYR A 120 2.89 5.30 3.69
C TYR A 120 4.39 5.56 3.58
N GLY A 121 5.00 5.10 2.48
CA GLY A 121 6.45 5.17 2.28
C GLY A 121 6.99 6.53 1.81
N GLY A 122 6.20 7.61 1.89
CA GLY A 122 6.62 8.96 1.49
C GLY A 122 6.65 9.22 -0.02
N SER A 123 6.17 8.30 -0.86
CA SER A 123 6.14 8.46 -2.32
C SER A 123 4.72 8.39 -2.87
N TRP A 124 4.25 9.53 -3.38
CA TRP A 124 2.98 9.62 -4.10
C TRP A 124 2.97 8.68 -5.30
N ASN A 125 4.06 8.66 -6.07
CA ASN A 125 4.12 7.85 -7.27
C ASN A 125 3.98 6.35 -6.95
N VAL A 126 4.65 5.88 -5.89
CA VAL A 126 4.52 4.49 -5.45
C VAL A 126 3.12 4.20 -4.93
N ALA A 127 2.47 5.11 -4.19
CA ALA A 127 1.09 4.91 -3.77
C ALA A 127 0.12 4.86 -4.97
N TYR A 128 0.31 5.72 -5.96
CA TYR A 128 -0.61 5.93 -7.08
C TYR A 128 -0.44 4.94 -8.23
N TRP A 129 0.78 4.50 -8.53
CA TRP A 129 1.08 3.54 -9.61
C TRP A 129 1.59 2.19 -9.11
N LEU A 130 1.65 1.97 -7.79
CA LEU A 130 2.28 0.83 -7.09
C LEU A 130 3.81 0.72 -7.25
N VAL A 131 4.38 1.48 -8.18
CA VAL A 131 5.81 1.68 -8.45
C VAL A 131 5.98 3.09 -8.99
N ASP A 132 7.12 3.73 -8.77
CA ASP A 132 7.40 5.01 -9.40
C ASP A 132 7.62 4.82 -10.92
N PRO A 133 6.77 5.39 -11.81
CA PRO A 133 6.97 5.26 -13.25
C PRO A 133 8.31 5.81 -13.74
N GLY A 134 8.87 6.83 -13.06
CA GLY A 134 10.20 7.36 -13.36
C GLY A 134 11.31 6.34 -13.16
N SER A 135 11.12 5.38 -12.26
CA SER A 135 12.07 4.27 -12.06
C SER A 135 12.06 3.28 -13.22
N LEU A 136 10.91 3.05 -13.86
CA LEU A 136 10.77 2.12 -14.99
C LEU A 136 11.60 2.54 -16.20
N ALA A 137 11.77 3.85 -16.40
CA ALA A 137 12.61 4.39 -17.47
C ALA A 137 14.10 4.02 -17.30
N ARG A 138 14.53 3.68 -16.09
CA ARG A 138 15.90 3.26 -15.76
C ARG A 138 16.08 1.73 -15.81
N MET A 139 15.02 1.00 -16.08
CA MET A 139 15.02 -0.47 -16.17
C MET A 139 15.10 -0.92 -17.64
N GLU A 140 15.66 -2.11 -17.86
CA GLU A 140 15.66 -2.77 -19.15
C GLU A 140 14.22 -3.21 -19.51
N LYS A 141 13.75 -2.90 -20.72
CA LYS A 141 12.52 -3.50 -21.26
C LYS A 141 12.80 -4.94 -21.69
N ALA A 142 12.30 -5.89 -20.92
CA ALA A 142 12.52 -7.31 -21.16
C ALA A 142 11.49 -7.86 -22.17
N GLY A 143 11.75 -7.62 -23.46
CA GLY A 143 10.89 -8.05 -24.56
C GLY A 143 9.76 -7.07 -24.91
N PRO A 144 8.97 -7.38 -25.95
CA PRO A 144 7.86 -6.53 -26.38
C PRO A 144 6.68 -6.58 -25.41
N VAL A 145 5.77 -5.62 -25.54
CA VAL A 145 4.48 -5.65 -24.83
C VAL A 145 3.68 -6.89 -25.26
N SER A 146 3.18 -7.65 -24.29
CA SER A 146 2.35 -8.82 -24.53
C SER A 146 1.14 -8.80 -23.59
N GLY A 147 -0.06 -9.01 -24.13
CA GLY A 147 -1.30 -8.96 -23.34
C GLY A 147 -1.54 -7.62 -22.63
N GLY A 148 -1.06 -6.52 -23.21
CA GLY A 148 -1.13 -5.17 -22.61
C GLY A 148 -0.11 -4.91 -21.48
N VAL A 149 0.84 -5.83 -21.26
CA VAL A 149 1.84 -5.75 -20.20
C VAL A 149 3.25 -5.56 -20.77
N GLN A 150 3.97 -4.57 -20.27
CA GLN A 150 5.41 -4.41 -20.49
C GLN A 150 6.17 -4.96 -19.28
N ARG A 151 7.11 -5.89 -19.52
CA ARG A 151 8.02 -6.36 -18.48
C ARG A 151 9.27 -5.49 -18.43
N TYR A 152 9.65 -5.07 -17.24
CA TYR A 152 10.88 -4.34 -16.94
C TYR A 152 11.77 -5.17 -16.02
N ARG A 153 13.09 -5.08 -16.21
CA ARG A 153 14.07 -5.75 -15.35
C ARG A 153 15.22 -4.82 -14.99
N LEU A 154 15.63 -4.90 -13.74
CA LEU A 154 16.84 -4.26 -13.24
C LEU A 154 17.67 -5.30 -12.49
N ARG A 155 18.97 -5.36 -12.78
CA ARG A 155 19.94 -6.17 -12.04
C ARG A 155 20.98 -5.24 -11.44
N GLN A 156 21.29 -5.45 -10.17
CA GLN A 156 22.31 -4.69 -9.43
C GLN A 156 23.14 -5.69 -8.61
N GLY A 157 24.29 -6.07 -9.16
CA GLY A 157 25.08 -7.19 -8.64
C GLY A 157 24.23 -8.47 -8.60
N GLU A 158 24.12 -9.07 -7.42
CA GLU A 158 23.30 -10.27 -7.19
C GLU A 158 21.81 -9.98 -6.98
N SER A 159 21.44 -8.72 -6.79
CA SER A 159 20.04 -8.34 -6.60
C SER A 159 19.34 -8.13 -7.94
N SER A 160 18.04 -8.41 -7.99
CA SER A 160 17.23 -8.15 -9.17
C SER A 160 15.83 -7.67 -8.83
N ILE A 161 15.26 -6.85 -9.70
CA ILE A 161 13.88 -6.39 -9.65
C ILE A 161 13.25 -6.67 -11.02
N THR A 162 12.07 -7.28 -11.03
CA THR A 162 11.22 -7.42 -12.21
C THR A 162 9.88 -6.72 -11.94
N VAL A 163 9.42 -5.93 -12.91
CA VAL A 163 8.11 -5.26 -12.84
C VAL A 163 7.31 -5.61 -14.08
N ASP A 164 6.10 -6.11 -13.89
CA ASP A 164 5.10 -6.29 -14.96
C ASP A 164 4.14 -5.11 -14.91
N TRP A 165 4.27 -4.20 -15.87
CA TRP A 165 3.52 -2.95 -15.96
C TRP A 165 2.34 -3.07 -16.91
N ASP A 166 1.13 -2.77 -16.44
CA ASP A 166 -0.04 -2.60 -17.28
C ASP A 166 0.05 -1.27 -18.04
N VAL A 167 0.13 -1.31 -19.36
CA VAL A 167 0.30 -0.12 -20.18
C VAL A 167 -0.96 0.75 -20.19
N ALA A 168 -2.14 0.15 -20.28
CA ALA A 168 -3.40 0.88 -20.43
C ALA A 168 -3.94 1.37 -19.08
N ALA A 169 -3.91 0.49 -18.08
CA ALA A 169 -4.37 0.82 -16.73
C ALA A 169 -3.32 1.58 -15.91
N GLN A 170 -2.08 1.67 -16.40
CA GLN A 170 -0.97 2.36 -15.77
C GLN A 170 -0.80 1.94 -14.31
N TYR A 171 -0.42 0.69 -14.04
CA TYR A 171 -0.05 0.25 -12.70
C TYR A 171 0.84 -1.00 -12.76
N ALA A 172 1.60 -1.28 -11.69
CA ALA A 172 2.35 -2.52 -11.58
C ALA A 172 1.41 -3.71 -11.25
N ARG A 173 1.23 -4.65 -12.19
CA ARG A 173 0.52 -5.92 -11.95
C ARG A 173 1.32 -6.88 -11.09
N GLN A 174 2.63 -6.87 -11.24
CA GLN A 174 3.54 -7.66 -10.42
C GLN A 174 4.84 -6.91 -10.22
N ILE A 175 5.38 -6.99 -9.01
CA ILE A 175 6.76 -6.60 -8.69
C ILE A 175 7.39 -7.77 -7.97
N GLU A 176 8.55 -8.19 -8.42
CA GLU A 176 9.37 -9.16 -7.70
C GLU A 176 10.76 -8.56 -7.47
N SER A 177 11.18 -8.49 -6.21
CA SER A 177 12.56 -8.17 -5.85
C SER A 177 13.23 -9.38 -5.21
N ARG A 178 14.47 -9.63 -5.59
CA ARG A 178 15.34 -10.65 -5.02
C ARG A 178 16.61 -9.98 -4.54
N GLY A 179 16.95 -10.17 -3.29
CA GLY A 179 18.20 -9.73 -2.69
C GLY A 179 19.37 -10.67 -3.01
N PRO A 180 20.57 -10.37 -2.48
CA PRO A 180 21.77 -11.19 -2.65
C PRO A 180 21.56 -12.64 -2.22
N HIS A 181 22.16 -13.56 -2.95
CA HIS A 181 22.03 -15.01 -2.75
C HIS A 181 20.58 -15.54 -2.64
N GLY A 182 19.56 -14.76 -3.01
CA GLY A 182 18.16 -15.15 -2.87
C GLY A 182 17.65 -15.25 -1.42
N LEU A 183 18.41 -14.75 -0.43
CA LEU A 183 18.04 -14.82 1.00
C LEU A 183 16.85 -13.92 1.34
N THR A 184 16.53 -12.96 0.48
CA THR A 184 15.32 -12.15 0.58
C THR A 184 14.61 -12.16 -0.76
N VAL A 185 13.32 -12.49 -0.74
CA VAL A 185 12.44 -12.39 -1.90
C VAL A 185 11.19 -11.64 -1.46
N SER A 186 10.84 -10.58 -2.18
CA SER A 186 9.56 -9.90 -2.02
C SER A 186 8.80 -9.96 -3.33
N ARG A 187 7.51 -10.27 -3.24
CA ARG A 187 6.59 -10.29 -4.38
C ARG A 187 5.34 -9.52 -4.04
N MET A 188 5.00 -8.57 -4.90
CA MET A 188 3.71 -7.90 -4.92
C MET A 188 2.96 -8.34 -6.18
N THR A 189 1.67 -8.64 -6.04
CA THR A 189 0.76 -8.92 -7.16
C THR A 189 -0.50 -8.10 -6.99
N ALA A 190 -0.91 -7.40 -8.03
CA ALA A 190 -2.09 -6.54 -8.03
C ALA A 190 -3.05 -6.95 -9.15
N VAL A 191 -4.30 -7.22 -8.77
CA VAL A 191 -5.38 -7.57 -9.70
C VAL A 191 -6.49 -6.55 -9.62
N SER A 192 -7.03 -6.16 -10.78
CA SER A 192 -8.21 -5.30 -10.84
C SER A 192 -9.45 -6.06 -10.36
N VAL A 193 -10.29 -5.39 -9.59
CA VAL A 193 -11.55 -5.91 -9.06
C VAL A 193 -12.69 -4.93 -9.33
N PRO A 194 -13.95 -5.39 -9.39
CA PRO A 194 -15.10 -4.50 -9.48
C PRO A 194 -15.13 -3.46 -8.37
N ALA A 195 -15.68 -2.28 -8.66
CA ALA A 195 -15.87 -1.26 -7.64
C ALA A 195 -16.85 -1.76 -6.56
N PRO A 196 -16.63 -1.42 -5.28
CA PRO A 196 -17.57 -1.72 -4.22
C PRO A 196 -18.86 -0.90 -4.42
N LYS A 197 -19.98 -1.38 -3.87
CA LYS A 197 -21.26 -0.66 -3.90
C LYS A 197 -21.16 0.74 -3.28
N VAL A 198 -20.37 0.87 -2.23
CA VAL A 198 -20.06 2.14 -1.55
C VAL A 198 -18.55 2.28 -1.50
N LEU A 199 -18.03 3.39 -2.01
CA LEU A 199 -16.61 3.69 -1.95
C LEU A 199 -16.20 4.00 -0.51
N PRO A 200 -14.98 3.63 -0.09
CA PRO A 200 -14.64 3.63 1.33
C PRO A 200 -14.59 5.04 1.95
N TRP A 201 -14.21 6.07 1.18
CA TRP A 201 -14.27 7.47 1.65
C TRP A 201 -15.70 7.99 1.81
N LYS A 202 -16.68 7.40 1.10
CA LYS A 202 -18.10 7.71 1.30
C LYS A 202 -18.64 7.12 2.60
N ALA A 203 -18.12 5.96 3.01
CA ALA A 203 -18.53 5.28 4.24
C ALA A 203 -18.08 6.00 5.53
N ILE A 204 -17.16 6.97 5.41
CA ILE A 204 -16.62 7.74 6.54
C ILE A 204 -17.07 9.20 6.53
N GLU A 205 -18.03 9.56 5.67
CA GLU A 205 -18.67 10.88 5.73
C GLU A 205 -19.26 11.08 7.14
N GLY A 206 -18.90 12.19 7.79
CA GLY A 206 -19.29 12.50 9.16
C GLY A 206 -18.42 11.89 10.26
N TYR A 207 -17.24 11.34 9.93
CA TYR A 207 -16.23 11.04 10.94
C TYR A 207 -15.58 12.33 11.45
N GLU A 208 -15.27 12.37 12.75
CA GLU A 208 -14.56 13.48 13.39
C GLU A 208 -13.14 13.59 12.83
N GLN A 209 -12.64 14.81 12.64
CA GLN A 209 -11.26 15.06 12.23
C GLN A 209 -10.39 15.27 13.47
N GLY A 210 -9.16 14.80 13.45
CA GLY A 210 -8.17 15.05 14.50
C GLY A 210 -6.75 14.87 13.99
N ASP A 211 -5.78 14.88 14.90
CA ASP A 211 -4.36 14.72 14.58
C ASP A 211 -3.81 13.41 15.13
N TYR A 212 -2.88 12.79 14.41
CA TYR A 212 -2.28 11.53 14.85
C TYR A 212 -1.37 11.69 16.08
N SER A 213 -0.81 12.88 16.28
CA SER A 213 -0.04 13.23 17.48
C SER A 213 -0.83 13.02 18.77
N ASP A 214 -2.15 13.22 18.75
CA ASP A 214 -3.03 13.01 19.90
C ASP A 214 -3.05 11.55 20.40
N LEU A 215 -2.52 10.60 19.61
CA LEU A 215 -2.36 9.20 19.99
C LEU A 215 -0.98 8.86 20.55
N LEU A 216 -0.04 9.79 20.47
CA LEU A 216 1.35 9.62 20.87
C LEU A 216 1.67 10.25 22.23
N ASP A 217 0.78 11.11 22.73
CA ASP A 217 0.83 11.76 24.05
C ASP A 217 0.26 10.85 25.16
#